data_AF-A0AA50U6M8-F1
#
_entry.id   AF-A0AA50U6M8-F1
#
_cell.length_a   1.000
_cell.length_b   1.000
_cell.length_c   1.000
_cell.angle_alpha   90.00
_cell.angle_beta   90.00
_cell.angle_gamma   90.00
#
_symmetry.space_group_name_H-M   'P 1'
#
loop_
_entity.id
_entity.type
_entity.pdbx_description
1 polymer ?
#
loop_
_entity_poly.entity_id
_entity_poly.type
_entity_poly.pdbx_seq_one_letter_code
_entity_poly.pdbx_strand_id
1 'polypeptide(L)'
;RKPCPDPIASKTSPEYKLGTISEKLDDLIQSYLKTRTETNEYNTKDKFTEIISAKYLSSLAAPGEPVGLLAAQSVGEPSTQMTLNTFHFAGRGDMNVTLGIPRLREILMTASAKLQTPHMDIPFYQNLPDLNKKAERLRRKMNRVTVSEVLEKIDVECEIVT
;
A
#
# COMPACT_ATOMS: atom_id res chain seq x y z
N ARG A 1 -30.08 10.81 4.17
CA ARG A 1 -29.44 9.69 3.42
C ARG A 1 -29.47 8.48 4.34
N LYS A 2 -30.01 7.33 3.92
CA LYS A 2 -29.92 6.09 4.72
C LYS A 2 -28.45 5.64 4.76
N PRO A 3 -27.95 5.12 5.90
CA PRO A 3 -26.61 4.57 5.97
C PRO A 3 -26.50 3.36 5.04
N CYS A 4 -25.31 3.14 4.47
CA CYS A 4 -25.02 1.93 3.73
C CYS A 4 -25.20 0.72 4.67
N PRO A 5 -25.79 -0.39 4.19
CA PRO A 5 -25.93 -1.58 5.02
C PRO A 5 -24.56 -2.17 5.34
N ASP A 6 -24.39 -2.69 6.56
CA ASP A 6 -23.13 -3.34 6.94
C ASP A 6 -22.92 -4.65 6.18
N PRO A 7 -21.65 -5.06 5.95
CA PRO A 7 -21.33 -6.32 5.30
C PRO A 7 -21.94 -7.52 6.01
N ILE A 8 -22.28 -8.55 5.21
CA ILE A 8 -22.93 -9.77 5.71
C ILE A 8 -22.04 -10.49 6.74
N ALA A 9 -20.72 -10.52 6.49
CA ALA A 9 -19.73 -11.09 7.41
C ALA A 9 -19.68 -10.41 8.80
N SER A 10 -20.17 -9.17 8.93
CA SER A 10 -20.28 -8.49 10.22
C SER A 10 -21.52 -8.89 11.01
N LYS A 11 -22.56 -9.41 10.34
CA LYS A 11 -23.86 -9.72 10.96
C LYS A 11 -24.01 -11.19 11.28
N THR A 12 -23.44 -12.06 10.47
CA THR A 12 -23.53 -13.51 10.64
C THR A 12 -22.16 -14.15 10.46
N SER A 13 -21.84 -15.14 11.30
CA SER A 13 -20.61 -15.91 11.10
C SER A 13 -20.78 -16.88 9.93
N PRO A 14 -19.74 -17.05 9.09
CA PRO A 14 -19.76 -18.05 8.01
C PRO A 14 -19.94 -19.49 8.48
N GLU A 15 -19.57 -19.79 9.73
CA GLU A 15 -19.74 -21.11 10.33
C GLU A 15 -21.21 -21.52 10.53
N TYR A 16 -22.08 -20.57 10.85
CA TYR A 16 -23.49 -20.85 11.14
C TYR A 16 -24.41 -20.65 9.94
N LYS A 17 -24.00 -19.84 8.96
CA LYS A 17 -24.82 -19.49 7.80
C LYS A 17 -24.01 -19.56 6.51
N LEU A 18 -24.29 -20.60 5.73
CA LEU A 18 -23.75 -20.76 4.38
C LEU A 18 -24.17 -19.58 3.49
N GLY A 19 -23.24 -19.10 2.67
CA GLY A 19 -23.41 -17.91 1.84
C GLY A 19 -22.98 -16.60 2.52
N THR A 20 -22.53 -16.64 3.77
CA THR A 20 -21.82 -15.50 4.39
C THR A 20 -20.40 -15.45 3.83
N ILE A 21 -20.20 -14.65 2.79
CA ILE A 21 -18.90 -14.45 2.14
C ILE A 21 -18.47 -12.97 2.20
N SER A 22 -17.18 -12.72 1.95
CA SER A 22 -16.67 -11.36 1.77
C SER A 22 -17.22 -10.74 0.48
N GLU A 23 -17.56 -9.45 0.50
CA GLU A 23 -18.06 -8.71 -0.66
C GLU A 23 -17.10 -8.81 -1.86
N LYS A 24 -15.78 -8.79 -1.61
CA LYS A 24 -14.77 -8.96 -2.66
C LYS A 24 -14.86 -10.35 -3.32
N LEU A 25 -15.14 -11.39 -2.54
CA LEU A 25 -15.30 -12.74 -3.07
C LEU A 25 -16.59 -12.84 -3.88
N ASP A 26 -17.67 -12.20 -3.42
CA ASP A 26 -18.91 -12.13 -4.18
C ASP A 26 -18.71 -11.42 -5.53
N ASP A 27 -18.03 -10.27 -5.54
CA ASP A 27 -17.69 -9.55 -6.78
C ASP A 27 -16.87 -10.41 -7.76
N LEU A 28 -15.93 -11.20 -7.24
CA LEU A 28 -15.14 -12.15 -8.03
C LEU A 28 -16.01 -13.28 -8.60
N ILE A 29 -16.95 -13.82 -7.83
CA ILE A 29 -17.89 -14.84 -8.28
C ILE A 29 -18.79 -14.26 -9.39
N GLN A 30 -19.34 -13.07 -9.19
CA GLN A 30 -20.23 -12.42 -10.15
C GLN A 30 -19.51 -12.06 -11.46
N SER A 31 -18.29 -11.52 -11.38
CA SER A 31 -17.48 -11.22 -12.56
C SER A 31 -17.10 -12.49 -13.33
N TYR A 32 -16.78 -13.58 -12.63
CA TYR A 32 -16.55 -14.89 -13.24
C TYR A 32 -17.80 -15.45 -13.93
N LEU A 33 -18.97 -15.38 -13.25
CA LEU A 33 -20.24 -15.86 -13.81
C LEU A 33 -20.72 -15.03 -15.01
N LYS A 34 -20.40 -13.74 -15.07
CA LYS A 34 -20.68 -12.86 -16.23
C LYS A 34 -19.81 -13.19 -17.42
N THR A 35 -18.54 -13.52 -17.18
CA THR A 35 -17.58 -13.87 -18.23
C THR A 35 -17.85 -15.24 -18.82
N ARG A 36 -18.49 -16.13 -18.06
CA ARG A 36 -18.80 -17.50 -18.46
C ARG A 36 -20.09 -17.58 -19.30
N THR A 37 -19.95 -17.94 -20.56
CA THR A 37 -21.06 -18.12 -21.53
C THR A 37 -21.57 -19.56 -21.66
N GLU A 38 -20.77 -20.56 -21.26
CA GLU A 38 -21.11 -21.98 -21.43
C GLU A 38 -21.59 -22.63 -20.12
N THR A 39 -22.84 -23.07 -20.11
CA THR A 39 -23.47 -23.84 -19.04
C THR A 39 -23.75 -25.26 -19.50
N ASN A 40 -23.08 -26.24 -18.88
CA ASN A 40 -23.41 -27.66 -19.00
C ASN A 40 -24.51 -28.03 -17.99
N GLU A 41 -25.28 -29.07 -18.28
CA GLU A 41 -26.39 -29.57 -17.45
C GLU A 41 -25.97 -29.93 -16.01
N TYR A 42 -24.71 -30.36 -15.83
CA TYR A 42 -24.14 -30.73 -14.52
C TYR A 42 -23.59 -29.54 -13.72
N ASN A 43 -23.45 -28.36 -14.33
CA ASN A 43 -22.66 -27.25 -13.78
C ASN A 43 -23.47 -25.95 -13.76
N THR A 44 -24.62 -26.01 -13.07
CA THR A 44 -25.54 -24.89 -12.85
C THR A 44 -24.87 -23.77 -12.06
N LYS A 45 -25.26 -22.52 -12.31
CA LYS A 45 -24.76 -21.33 -11.59
C LYS A 45 -24.91 -21.47 -10.07
N ASP A 46 -26.07 -21.94 -9.62
CA ASP A 46 -26.37 -22.09 -8.19
C ASP A 46 -25.45 -23.12 -7.53
N LYS A 47 -25.26 -24.29 -8.16
CA LYS A 47 -24.32 -25.32 -7.69
C LYS A 47 -22.89 -24.79 -7.59
N PHE A 48 -22.46 -24.00 -8.57
CA PHE A 48 -21.15 -23.37 -8.53
C PHE A 48 -21.02 -22.41 -7.34
N THR A 49 -22.00 -21.54 -7.12
CA THR A 49 -22.00 -20.60 -5.97
C THR A 49 -22.00 -21.34 -4.63
N GLU A 50 -22.72 -22.45 -4.54
CA GLU A 50 -22.77 -23.30 -3.36
C GLU A 50 -21.43 -23.98 -3.09
N ILE A 51 -20.78 -24.54 -4.12
CA ILE A 51 -19.45 -25.15 -4.00
C ILE A 51 -18.41 -24.13 -3.56
N ILE A 52 -18.42 -22.91 -4.12
CA ILE A 52 -17.49 -21.86 -3.72
C ILE A 52 -17.76 -21.41 -2.28
N SER A 53 -19.03 -21.31 -1.89
CA SER A 53 -19.40 -20.99 -0.50
C SER A 53 -18.92 -22.06 0.48
N ALA A 54 -19.04 -23.34 0.12
CA ALA A 54 -18.52 -24.45 0.91
C ALA A 54 -16.97 -24.42 0.98
N LYS A 55 -16.30 -24.14 -0.14
CA LYS A 55 -14.85 -23.98 -0.18
C LYS A 55 -14.37 -22.83 0.70
N TYR A 56 -15.08 -21.70 0.69
CA TYR A 56 -14.79 -20.56 1.55
C TYR A 56 -14.83 -20.95 3.03
N LEU A 57 -15.87 -21.67 3.45
CA LEU A 57 -16.00 -22.18 4.82
C LEU A 57 -14.83 -23.10 5.20
N SER A 58 -14.41 -23.99 4.29
CA SER A 58 -13.25 -24.87 4.53
C SER A 58 -11.89 -24.16 4.56
N SER A 59 -11.82 -22.92 4.08
CA SER A 59 -10.58 -22.13 3.98
C SER A 59 -10.45 -21.08 5.10
N LEU A 60 -11.33 -21.13 6.10
CA LEU A 60 -11.24 -20.25 7.26
C LEU A 60 -10.11 -20.70 8.19
N ALA A 61 -9.45 -19.74 8.84
CA ALA A 61 -8.44 -20.02 9.86
C ALA A 61 -9.08 -20.75 11.04
N ALA A 62 -8.39 -21.76 11.57
CA ALA A 62 -8.93 -22.55 12.66
C ALA A 62 -8.92 -21.76 13.98
N PRO A 63 -9.96 -21.88 14.83
CA PRO A 63 -9.92 -21.29 16.15
C PRO A 63 -8.73 -21.84 16.96
N GLY A 64 -7.96 -20.94 17.59
CA GLY A 64 -6.77 -21.30 18.36
C GLY A 64 -5.45 -21.33 17.56
N GLU A 65 -5.48 -21.06 16.26
CA GLU A 65 -4.27 -20.93 15.46
C GLU A 65 -3.42 -19.73 15.94
N PRO A 66 -2.09 -19.89 16.12
CA PRO A 66 -1.21 -18.84 16.65
C PRO A 66 -0.88 -17.78 15.57
N VAL A 67 -1.91 -17.06 15.10
CA VAL A 67 -1.80 -16.06 14.01
C VAL A 67 -0.81 -14.95 14.31
N GLY A 68 -0.61 -14.57 15.58
CA GLY A 68 0.37 -13.57 15.98
C GLY A 68 1.82 -14.02 15.76
N LEU A 69 2.12 -15.29 16.08
CA LEU A 69 3.46 -15.87 15.86
C LEU A 69 3.72 -16.07 14.38
N LEU A 70 2.72 -16.59 13.65
CA LEU A 70 2.79 -16.76 12.19
C LEU A 70 3.00 -15.43 11.48
N ALA A 71 2.29 -14.37 11.87
CA ALA A 71 2.46 -13.04 11.31
C ALA A 71 3.86 -12.48 11.60
N ALA A 72 4.36 -12.64 12.83
CA ALA A 72 5.69 -12.20 13.22
C ALA A 72 6.79 -12.90 12.39
N GLN A 73 6.70 -14.22 12.22
CA GLN A 73 7.65 -14.97 11.39
C GLN A 73 7.55 -14.58 9.91
N SER A 74 6.32 -14.45 9.40
CA SER A 74 6.05 -14.11 7.99
C SER A 74 6.61 -12.76 7.58
N VAL A 75 6.81 -11.84 8.53
CA VAL A 75 7.52 -10.57 8.29
C VAL A 75 9.00 -10.71 8.62
N GLY A 76 9.35 -11.30 9.77
CA GLY A 76 10.71 -11.35 10.29
C GLY A 76 11.68 -12.14 9.41
N GLU A 77 11.32 -13.35 8.99
CA GLU A 77 12.17 -14.22 8.17
C GLU A 77 12.55 -13.58 6.82
N PRO A 78 11.61 -13.12 5.96
CA PRO A 78 11.97 -12.50 4.69
C PRO A 78 12.66 -11.15 4.87
N SER A 79 12.42 -10.42 5.98
CA SER A 79 13.09 -9.15 6.25
C SER A 79 14.60 -9.30 6.37
N THR A 80 15.08 -10.42 6.92
CA THR A 80 16.51 -10.71 6.98
C THR A 80 17.12 -10.86 5.58
N GLN A 81 16.39 -11.52 4.66
CA GLN A 81 16.81 -11.72 3.27
C GLN A 81 16.83 -10.42 2.46
N MET A 82 15.94 -9.47 2.76
CA MET A 82 15.90 -8.16 2.07
C MET A 82 17.17 -7.33 2.28
N THR A 83 17.91 -7.57 3.37
CA THR A 83 19.13 -6.82 3.70
C THR A 83 20.20 -6.98 2.62
N LEU A 84 20.43 -8.20 2.14
CA LEU A 84 21.44 -8.47 1.11
C LEU A 84 21.03 -7.93 -0.26
N ASN A 85 19.73 -7.97 -0.59
CA ASN A 85 19.22 -7.45 -1.86
C ASN A 85 19.25 -5.91 -1.94
N THR A 86 19.12 -5.22 -0.79
CA THR A 86 19.09 -3.74 -0.76
C THR A 86 20.48 -3.13 -1.02
N PHE A 87 21.58 -3.79 -0.63
CA PHE A 87 22.94 -3.27 -0.89
C PHE A 87 23.33 -3.26 -2.38
N HIS A 88 22.88 -4.25 -3.16
CA HIS A 88 23.15 -4.28 -4.60
C HIS A 88 22.29 -3.28 -5.40
N PHE A 89 21.08 -2.96 -4.94
CA PHE A 89 20.24 -1.93 -5.55
C PHE A 89 20.59 -0.51 -5.08
N ALA A 90 21.00 -0.32 -3.82
CA ALA A 90 21.44 0.98 -3.29
C ALA A 90 22.73 1.50 -3.95
N GLY A 91 23.50 0.63 -4.62
CA GLY A 91 24.66 1.01 -5.43
C GLY A 91 24.31 1.62 -6.80
N ARG A 92 23.06 1.50 -7.28
CA ARG A 92 22.50 2.35 -8.34
C ARG A 92 21.75 3.47 -7.64
N GLY A 93 22.25 4.70 -7.73
CA GLY A 93 21.79 5.88 -6.96
C GLY A 93 20.37 6.39 -7.26
N ASP A 94 19.40 5.51 -7.53
CA ASP A 94 18.06 5.89 -7.97
C ASP A 94 17.04 6.01 -6.83
N MET A 95 17.37 5.62 -5.58
CA MET A 95 16.43 5.72 -4.46
C MET A 95 17.11 6.21 -3.17
N ASN A 96 17.12 7.53 -2.95
CA ASN A 96 17.48 8.17 -1.67
C ASN A 96 16.36 8.06 -0.62
N VAL A 97 15.80 6.86 -0.44
CA VAL A 97 14.76 6.57 0.56
C VAL A 97 15.30 5.49 1.50
N THR A 98 15.02 5.58 2.79
CA THR A 98 15.28 4.48 3.73
C THR A 98 14.60 3.21 3.22
N LEU A 99 15.37 2.20 2.80
CA LEU A 99 14.90 0.92 2.27
C LEU A 99 15.31 -0.24 3.21
N GLY A 100 14.56 -1.34 3.14
CA GLY A 100 14.87 -2.59 3.85
C GLY A 100 14.65 -2.53 5.37
N ILE A 101 15.55 -3.16 6.13
CA ILE A 101 15.46 -3.28 7.60
C ILE A 101 15.41 -1.92 8.34
N PRO A 102 16.24 -0.91 7.99
CA PRO A 102 16.17 0.39 8.65
C PRO A 102 14.77 1.01 8.61
N ARG A 103 14.06 0.90 7.48
CA ARG A 103 12.69 1.40 7.35
C ARG A 103 11.69 0.58 8.16
N LEU A 104 11.82 -0.74 8.15
CA LEU A 104 10.98 -1.61 8.98
C LEU A 104 11.14 -1.31 10.48
N ARG A 105 12.37 -1.05 10.93
CA ARG A 105 12.66 -0.66 12.32
C ARG A 105 11.97 0.66 12.68
N GLU A 106 12.06 1.67 11.81
CA GLU A 106 11.41 2.96 12.04
C GLU A 106 9.89 2.84 12.20
N ILE A 107 9.25 2.01 11.38
CA ILE A 107 7.80 1.83 11.38
C ILE A 107 7.33 0.96 12.55
N LEU A 108 7.95 -0.20 12.74
CA LEU A 108 7.42 -1.24 13.63
C LEU A 108 8.05 -1.20 15.04
N MET A 109 9.34 -0.92 15.16
CA MET A 109 10.06 -1.08 16.43
C MET A 109 10.11 0.23 17.22
N THR A 110 10.45 1.33 16.55
CA THR A 110 10.62 2.63 17.24
C THR A 110 9.43 3.56 17.08
N ALA A 111 8.55 3.33 16.10
CA ALA A 111 7.43 4.20 15.77
C ALA A 111 7.87 5.68 15.74
N SER A 112 8.97 5.96 15.04
CA SER A 112 9.69 7.23 15.18
C SER A 112 8.84 8.41 14.71
N ALA A 113 8.71 9.42 15.57
CA ALA A 113 8.07 10.69 15.19
C ALA A 113 8.88 11.49 14.16
N LYS A 114 10.20 11.27 14.11
CA LYS A 114 11.11 11.92 13.15
C LYS A 114 11.72 10.84 12.26
N LEU A 115 11.21 10.75 11.03
CA LEU A 115 11.72 9.83 10.01
C LEU A 115 13.02 10.37 9.41
N GLN A 116 13.95 9.49 9.03
CA GLN A 116 15.20 9.91 8.38
C GLN A 116 14.96 10.51 6.98
N THR A 117 14.08 9.90 6.19
CA THR A 117 13.70 10.39 4.85
C THR A 117 12.17 10.53 4.74
N PRO A 118 11.57 11.62 5.25
CA PRO A 118 10.14 11.88 5.08
C PRO A 118 9.83 12.23 3.60
N HIS A 119 8.80 11.64 3.03
CA HIS A 119 8.31 11.93 1.69
C HIS A 119 6.79 12.16 1.71
N MET A 120 6.28 12.87 0.71
CA MET A 120 4.86 13.19 0.56
C MET A 120 4.46 13.11 -0.90
N ASP A 121 3.41 12.34 -1.19
CA ASP A 121 2.82 12.26 -2.52
C ASP A 121 1.65 13.24 -2.64
N ILE A 122 1.67 14.07 -3.67
CA ILE A 122 0.65 15.11 -3.90
C ILE A 122 -0.18 14.73 -5.13
N PRO A 123 -1.41 14.23 -4.97
CA PRO A 123 -2.27 13.90 -6.11
C PRO A 123 -2.85 15.15 -6.75
N PHE A 124 -2.96 15.14 -8.08
CA PHE A 124 -3.62 16.21 -8.85
C PHE A 124 -5.05 15.83 -9.22
N TYR A 125 -5.91 16.83 -9.40
CA TYR A 125 -7.28 16.61 -9.89
C TYR A 125 -7.29 16.12 -11.34
N GLN A 126 -8.17 15.15 -11.63
CA GLN A 126 -8.24 14.45 -12.92
C GLN A 126 -8.59 15.36 -14.13
N ASN A 127 -9.28 16.48 -13.91
CA ASN A 127 -9.78 17.36 -14.97
C ASN A 127 -9.00 18.69 -15.07
N LEU A 128 -7.67 18.64 -14.90
CA LEU A 128 -6.83 19.84 -15.00
C LEU A 128 -6.24 19.99 -16.40
N PRO A 129 -6.55 21.07 -17.14
CA PRO A 129 -5.82 21.39 -18.37
C PRO A 129 -4.37 21.77 -18.03
N ASP A 130 -3.43 21.38 -18.89
CA ASP A 130 -1.98 21.63 -18.78
C ASP A 130 -1.36 21.19 -17.43
N LEU A 131 -1.57 19.92 -17.06
CA LEU A 131 -1.05 19.32 -15.82
C LEU A 131 0.46 19.53 -15.63
N ASN A 132 1.27 19.21 -16.64
CA ASN A 132 2.73 19.25 -16.53
C ASN A 132 3.26 20.65 -16.21
N LYS A 133 2.72 21.70 -16.86
CA LYS A 133 3.13 23.09 -16.61
C LYS A 133 2.77 23.54 -15.19
N LYS A 134 1.59 23.15 -14.70
CA LYS A 134 1.14 23.46 -13.34
C LYS A 134 1.95 22.70 -12.29
N ALA A 135 2.26 21.43 -12.54
CA ALA A 135 3.11 20.61 -11.68
C ALA A 135 4.51 21.23 -11.55
N GLU A 136 5.12 21.65 -12.67
CA GLU A 136 6.41 22.34 -12.67
C GLU A 136 6.37 23.66 -11.89
N ARG A 137 5.31 24.45 -12.07
CA ARG A 137 5.12 25.70 -11.32
C ARG A 137 4.99 25.43 -9.82
N LEU A 138 4.26 24.38 -9.43
CA LEU A 138 4.13 23.97 -8.03
C LEU A 138 5.46 23.49 -7.46
N ARG A 139 6.19 22.66 -8.22
CA ARG A 139 7.53 22.16 -7.86
C ARG A 139 8.47 23.32 -7.54
N ARG A 140 8.54 24.33 -8.41
CA ARG A 140 9.37 25.53 -8.19
C ARG A 140 8.95 26.31 -6.95
N LYS A 141 7.65 26.40 -6.65
CA LYS A 141 7.13 27.12 -5.49
C LYS A 141 7.40 26.39 -4.17
N MET A 142 7.38 25.06 -4.19
CA MET A 142 7.62 24.23 -3.01
C MET A 142 9.11 23.95 -2.75
N ASN A 143 9.95 24.01 -3.77
CA ASN A 143 11.38 23.81 -3.59
C ASN A 143 11.98 24.97 -2.79
N ARG A 144 12.64 24.65 -1.68
CA ARG A 144 13.34 25.64 -0.87
C ARG A 144 14.62 26.06 -1.60
N VAL A 145 14.73 27.32 -1.95
CA VAL A 145 15.94 27.90 -2.55
C VAL A 145 16.63 28.76 -1.51
N THR A 146 17.91 28.50 -1.25
CA THR A 146 18.75 29.31 -0.37
C THR A 146 19.53 30.36 -1.16
N VAL A 147 19.92 31.48 -0.53
CA VAL A 147 20.69 32.54 -1.22
C VAL A 147 21.99 31.99 -1.79
N SER A 148 22.63 31.04 -1.10
CA SER A 148 23.84 30.35 -1.58
C SER A 148 23.66 29.60 -2.90
N GLU A 149 22.45 29.17 -3.25
CA GLU A 149 22.19 28.47 -4.51
C GLU A 149 22.11 29.43 -5.72
N VAL A 150 21.91 30.72 -5.48
CA VAL A 150 21.73 31.75 -6.51
C VAL A 150 22.97 32.64 -6.64
N LEU A 151 23.85 32.62 -5.65
CA LEU A 151 24.96 33.56 -5.54
C LEU A 151 26.14 33.11 -6.41
N GLU A 152 26.49 33.94 -7.41
CA GLU A 152 27.58 33.65 -8.35
C GLU A 152 28.96 34.11 -7.83
N LYS A 153 29.03 35.28 -7.18
CA LYS A 153 30.26 35.83 -6.63
C LYS A 153 30.00 36.69 -5.39
N ILE A 154 30.84 36.55 -4.36
CA ILE A 154 30.91 37.47 -3.21
C ILE A 154 32.28 38.15 -3.27
N ASP A 155 32.29 39.45 -3.44
CA ASP A 155 33.47 40.27 -3.20
C ASP A 155 33.39 40.84 -1.79
N VAL A 156 34.43 40.63 -0.99
CA VAL A 156 34.54 41.14 0.38
C VAL A 156 35.77 42.03 0.46
N GLU A 157 35.53 43.32 0.71
CA GLU A 157 36.57 44.30 0.96
C GLU A 157 36.65 44.55 2.47
N CYS A 158 37.84 44.38 3.04
CA CYS A 158 38.11 44.62 4.45
C CYS A 158 39.09 45.79 4.56
N GLU A 159 38.67 46.86 5.23
CA GLU A 159 39.56 47.95 5.61
C GLU A 159 39.97 47.81 7.08
N ILE A 160 41.26 47.99 7.35
CA ILE A 160 41.78 48.03 8.71
C ILE A 160 41.59 49.46 9.21
N VAL A 161 40.70 49.64 10.19
CA VAL A 161 40.57 50.91 10.93
C VAL A 161 41.68 50.94 11.97
N THR A 162 42.79 51.61 11.67
CA THR A 162 43.84 51.98 12.64
C THR A 162 43.48 53.23 13.42
#